data_AF-A0A5P2WD85-F1
#
_entry.id   AF-A0A5P2WD85-F1
#
_cell.length_a   1.000
_cell.length_b   1.000
_cell.length_c   1.000
_cell.angle_alpha   90.00
_cell.angle_beta   90.00
_cell.angle_gamma   90.00
#
_symmetry.space_group_name_H-M   'P 1'
#
loop_
_entity.id
_entity.type
_entity.pdbx_description
1 polymer ?
#
loop_
_entity_poly.entity_id
_entity_poly.type
_entity_poly.pdbx_seq_one_letter_code
_entity_poly.pdbx_strand_id
1 'polypeptide(L)'
;MPSDDLRKKNLVDTEPTTEATTAPTTDLFVNGTLMRGLALHPNLAGAEFLGEARTVPRYRLHSVGDVHPGMYRLTSEENGPHGVSVAGEVYRVPADVLRRVEAGEPPGLYRGPVELADGRTLDGILYPRELAEGRHLDISAYGGWRAYTAARPRPARAGTAGTWSWHHSGVVVPDLGAAVDFHRRVLGFEVAFEALGMTDLISGLLGIPGLGCDLVQCVSPVSGVRLELLSFRDVPAGTDPRLPVWPGVAHTAHLVDDLDAALDGLVGAGGELIGQVTEFSEGRAAYCWTPSRTVVELEEQPCPDH
;
A
#
# COMPACT_ATOMS: atom_id res chain seq x y z
N MET A 1 59.03 -51.01 14.90
CA MET A 1 58.85 -50.36 13.59
C MET A 1 58.39 -51.42 12.60
N PRO A 2 57.16 -51.37 12.08
CA PRO A 2 55.89 -50.98 12.73
C PRO A 2 55.44 -52.15 13.65
N SER A 3 54.25 -52.80 13.68
CA SER A 3 52.84 -52.52 13.27
C SER A 3 51.85 -53.43 14.04
N ASP A 4 50.89 -52.84 14.75
CA ASP A 4 49.42 -52.80 14.48
C ASP A 4 48.72 -53.92 13.65
N ASP A 5 47.42 -54.22 13.81
CA ASP A 5 46.44 -54.12 14.93
C ASP A 5 45.09 -54.82 14.48
N LEU A 6 44.03 -54.69 15.28
CA LEU A 6 42.58 -54.72 14.98
C LEU A 6 41.82 -55.99 15.38
N ARG A 7 41.26 -55.96 16.60
CA ARG A 7 40.12 -56.79 17.01
C ARG A 7 38.80 -56.03 16.79
N LYS A 8 37.89 -56.59 16.00
CA LYS A 8 36.51 -56.06 15.89
C LYS A 8 35.67 -56.49 17.09
N LYS A 9 34.82 -55.59 17.59
CA LYS A 9 33.63 -55.89 18.39
C LYS A 9 32.50 -54.94 17.98
N ASN A 10 31.28 -55.47 17.94
CA ASN A 10 30.11 -54.74 17.46
C ASN A 10 29.62 -53.75 18.54
N LEU A 11 29.08 -52.61 18.09
CA LEU A 11 28.28 -51.71 18.91
C LEU A 11 26.79 -51.93 18.58
N VAL A 12 25.90 -51.48 19.45
CA VAL A 12 24.45 -51.68 19.34
C VAL A 12 23.82 -50.57 18.50
N ASP A 13 22.93 -50.93 17.58
CA ASP A 13 22.10 -49.97 16.87
C ASP A 13 21.04 -49.36 17.80
N THR A 14 21.01 -48.03 17.89
CA THR A 14 19.93 -47.26 18.50
C THR A 14 19.52 -46.17 17.54
N GLU A 15 18.34 -46.30 16.92
CA GLU A 15 17.78 -45.24 16.07
C GLU A 15 17.43 -44.00 16.91
N PRO A 16 17.78 -42.79 16.46
CA PRO A 16 17.40 -41.56 17.15
C PRO A 16 15.94 -41.21 16.85
N THR A 17 15.09 -41.17 17.87
CA THR A 17 13.72 -40.67 17.75
C THR A 17 13.74 -39.18 17.39
N THR A 18 13.36 -38.83 16.16
CA THR A 18 13.26 -37.45 15.72
C THR A 18 12.02 -36.77 16.31
N GLU A 19 12.18 -36.17 17.50
CA GLU A 19 11.25 -35.12 17.93
C GLU A 19 11.32 -33.97 16.92
N ALA A 20 10.18 -33.67 16.29
CA ALA A 20 10.08 -32.56 15.35
C ALA A 20 10.03 -31.25 16.16
N THR A 21 11.18 -30.57 16.26
CA THR A 21 11.27 -29.23 16.86
C THR A 21 10.28 -28.29 16.16
N THR A 22 9.16 -28.01 16.83
CA THR A 22 8.19 -27.02 16.35
C THR A 22 8.85 -25.65 16.33
N ALA A 23 8.74 -24.96 15.19
CA ALA A 23 9.28 -23.61 15.06
C ALA A 23 8.63 -22.67 16.09
N PRO A 24 9.37 -21.68 16.64
CA PRO A 24 8.79 -20.73 17.57
C PRO A 24 7.62 -19.97 16.93
N THR A 25 6.56 -19.80 17.72
CA THR A 25 5.33 -19.10 17.33
C THR A 25 5.01 -17.99 18.32
N THR A 26 4.26 -16.98 17.87
CA THR A 26 3.79 -15.86 18.68
C THR A 26 2.29 -15.66 18.43
N ASP A 27 1.50 -15.52 19.50
CA ASP A 27 0.08 -15.19 19.39
C ASP A 27 -0.06 -13.66 19.18
N LEU A 28 -0.52 -13.24 18.00
CA LEU A 28 -0.58 -11.87 17.49
C LEU A 28 -2.03 -11.38 17.33
N PHE A 29 -2.34 -10.17 17.80
CA PHE A 29 -3.61 -9.48 17.59
C PHE A 29 -3.54 -8.48 16.43
N VAL A 30 -4.41 -8.64 15.44
CA VAL A 30 -4.52 -7.77 14.26
C VAL A 30 -5.87 -7.06 14.23
N ASN A 31 -5.86 -5.75 13.98
CA ASN A 31 -7.04 -4.87 14.01
C ASN A 31 -7.35 -4.17 12.66
N GLY A 32 -6.56 -4.47 11.62
CA GLY A 32 -6.63 -3.83 10.30
C GLY A 32 -6.57 -4.82 9.12
N THR A 33 -5.94 -4.41 8.03
CA THR A 33 -5.90 -5.10 6.73
C THR A 33 -5.31 -6.52 6.72
N LEU A 34 -4.70 -6.97 7.82
CA LEU A 34 -4.29 -8.36 8.04
C LEU A 34 -5.45 -9.31 8.39
N MET A 35 -6.63 -8.81 8.78
CA MET A 35 -7.79 -9.64 9.14
C MET A 35 -8.40 -10.36 7.92
N ARG A 36 -9.08 -11.51 8.13
CA ARG A 36 -9.64 -12.38 7.06
C ARG A 36 -10.38 -11.60 5.97
N GLY A 37 -10.00 -11.85 4.72
CA GLY A 37 -10.64 -11.24 3.55
C GLY A 37 -10.26 -9.79 3.26
N LEU A 38 -9.32 -9.19 4.02
CA LEU A 38 -8.77 -7.87 3.73
C LEU A 38 -7.40 -7.97 3.05
N ALA A 39 -6.96 -6.87 2.42
CA ALA A 39 -5.87 -6.83 1.44
C ALA A 39 -4.53 -7.46 1.87
N LEU A 40 -4.14 -7.35 3.15
CA LEU A 40 -2.85 -7.87 3.65
C LEU A 40 -2.97 -9.26 4.33
N HIS A 41 -4.17 -9.82 4.47
CA HIS A 41 -4.37 -11.17 5.01
C HIS A 41 -3.49 -12.27 4.35
N PRO A 42 -3.17 -12.24 3.03
CA PRO A 42 -2.22 -13.19 2.43
C PRO A 42 -0.85 -13.25 3.12
N ASN A 43 -0.40 -12.18 3.79
CA ASN A 43 0.85 -12.19 4.55
C ASN A 43 0.81 -13.19 5.72
N LEU A 44 -0.36 -13.45 6.30
CA LEU A 44 -0.59 -14.45 7.35
C LEU A 44 -0.69 -15.90 6.84
N ALA A 45 -0.42 -16.19 5.57
CA ALA A 45 -0.44 -17.56 5.05
C ALA A 45 0.48 -18.51 5.86
N GLY A 46 -0.11 -19.49 6.53
CA GLY A 46 0.59 -20.42 7.45
C GLY A 46 0.45 -20.09 8.94
N ALA A 47 -0.21 -18.98 9.30
CA ALA A 47 -0.67 -18.74 10.67
C ALA A 47 -1.98 -19.48 10.98
N GLU A 48 -2.16 -19.86 12.25
CA GLU A 48 -3.39 -20.49 12.76
C GLU A 48 -4.33 -19.40 13.32
N PHE A 49 -5.56 -19.30 12.81
CA PHE A 49 -6.56 -18.37 13.35
C PHE A 49 -7.14 -18.90 14.68
N LEU A 50 -6.97 -18.14 15.77
CA LEU A 50 -7.39 -18.53 17.12
C LEU A 50 -8.76 -17.98 17.51
N GLY A 51 -9.26 -16.94 16.83
CA GLY A 51 -10.57 -16.35 17.08
C GLY A 51 -10.63 -14.84 16.89
N GLU A 52 -11.84 -14.30 17.02
CA GLU A 52 -12.07 -12.85 17.13
C GLU A 52 -11.84 -12.38 18.57
N ALA A 53 -11.37 -11.15 18.73
CA ALA A 53 -11.08 -10.55 20.02
C ALA A 53 -11.42 -9.05 20.06
N ARG A 54 -11.40 -8.49 21.27
CA ARG A 54 -11.58 -7.06 21.52
C ARG A 54 -10.55 -6.55 22.51
N THR A 55 -10.05 -5.34 22.31
CA THR A 55 -9.19 -4.65 23.30
C THR A 55 -10.02 -4.19 24.51
N VAL A 56 -9.36 -3.93 25.64
CA VAL A 56 -9.96 -3.11 26.72
C VAL A 56 -10.31 -1.71 26.20
N PRO A 57 -11.27 -0.97 26.82
CA PRO A 57 -11.69 0.36 26.38
C PRO A 57 -10.66 1.46 26.73
N ARG A 58 -9.47 1.37 26.14
CA ARG A 58 -8.31 2.25 26.36
C ARG A 58 -7.53 2.55 25.07
N TYR A 59 -8.09 2.23 23.91
CA TYR A 59 -7.43 2.44 22.62
C TYR A 59 -8.18 3.48 21.79
N ARG A 60 -7.48 4.22 20.94
CA ARG A 60 -8.08 5.05 19.87
C ARG A 60 -7.62 4.52 18.52
N LEU A 61 -8.45 4.77 17.51
CA LEU A 61 -8.30 4.23 16.17
C LEU A 61 -8.44 5.39 15.17
N HIS A 62 -7.47 5.56 14.27
CA HIS A 62 -7.52 6.54 13.18
C HIS A 62 -7.43 5.82 11.83
N SER A 63 -8.00 6.42 10.77
CA SER A 63 -7.87 5.96 9.39
C SER A 63 -6.64 6.60 8.75
N VAL A 64 -5.60 5.80 8.51
CA VAL A 64 -4.36 6.23 7.84
C VAL A 64 -4.60 6.20 6.34
N GLY A 65 -4.90 7.38 5.77
CA GLY A 65 -5.12 7.57 4.34
C GLY A 65 -6.29 6.77 3.74
N ASP A 66 -7.20 6.26 4.58
CA ASP A 66 -8.25 5.30 4.20
C ASP A 66 -7.74 3.96 3.62
N VAL A 67 -6.46 3.64 3.86
CA VAL A 67 -5.81 2.37 3.46
C VAL A 67 -5.77 1.37 4.62
N HIS A 68 -5.46 1.81 5.83
CA HIS A 68 -5.36 0.96 7.02
C HIS A 68 -5.66 1.72 8.32
N PRO A 69 -5.97 1.04 9.43
CA PRO A 69 -6.09 1.72 10.71
C PRO A 69 -4.70 2.02 11.30
N GLY A 70 -4.63 3.07 12.11
CA GLY A 70 -3.61 3.30 13.11
C GLY A 70 -4.22 3.23 14.51
N MET A 71 -3.77 2.27 15.33
CA MET A 71 -4.27 2.06 16.69
C MET A 71 -3.22 2.46 17.73
N TYR A 72 -3.59 3.26 18.73
CA TYR A 72 -2.73 3.59 19.88
C TYR A 72 -3.48 3.47 21.20
N ARG A 73 -2.71 3.30 22.29
CA ARG A 73 -3.23 3.18 23.66
C ARG A 73 -3.20 4.54 24.35
N LEU A 74 -4.25 4.85 25.12
CA LEU A 74 -4.30 5.98 26.04
C LEU A 74 -3.76 5.58 27.42
N THR A 75 -3.09 6.51 28.08
CA THR A 75 -2.78 6.42 29.52
C THR A 75 -3.98 6.84 30.36
N SER A 76 -4.04 6.38 31.62
CA SER A 76 -5.24 6.49 32.47
C SER A 76 -5.52 7.88 33.05
N GLU A 77 -4.67 8.87 32.77
CA GLU A 77 -4.69 10.19 33.40
C GLU A 77 -4.91 11.33 32.38
N GLU A 78 -5.31 11.00 31.16
CA GLU A 78 -5.42 11.95 30.05
C GLU A 78 -6.71 12.77 30.07
N ASN A 79 -6.55 14.10 30.09
CA ASN A 79 -7.64 15.03 29.81
C ASN A 79 -7.92 15.05 28.29
N GLY A 80 -8.72 14.10 27.82
CA GLY A 80 -9.10 13.97 26.41
C GLY A 80 -10.27 13.02 26.15
N PRO A 81 -10.62 12.75 24.88
CA PRO A 81 -11.65 11.79 24.52
C PRO A 81 -11.34 10.38 25.04
N HIS A 82 -12.34 9.70 25.57
CA HIS A 82 -12.17 8.36 26.13
C HIS A 82 -11.80 7.32 25.07
N GLY A 83 -11.04 6.30 25.48
CA GLY A 83 -10.69 5.16 24.64
C GLY A 83 -11.88 4.23 24.39
N VAL A 84 -11.82 3.51 23.29
CA VAL A 84 -12.81 2.52 22.84
C VAL A 84 -12.25 1.10 22.89
N SER A 85 -13.14 0.12 22.83
CA SER A 85 -12.80 -1.29 22.69
C SER A 85 -12.76 -1.65 21.20
N VAL A 86 -11.56 -1.84 20.67
CA VAL A 86 -11.31 -2.09 19.25
C VAL A 86 -11.48 -3.59 18.95
N ALA A 87 -12.29 -3.92 17.94
CA ALA A 87 -12.44 -5.27 17.42
C ALA A 87 -11.23 -5.69 16.54
N GLY A 88 -10.86 -6.95 16.62
CA GLY A 88 -9.81 -7.54 15.80
C GLY A 88 -9.82 -9.07 15.82
N GLU A 89 -8.77 -9.67 15.29
CA GLU A 89 -8.58 -11.12 15.18
C GLU A 89 -7.25 -11.53 15.84
N VAL A 90 -7.18 -12.74 16.38
CA VAL A 90 -5.96 -13.30 16.99
C VAL A 90 -5.48 -14.51 16.18
N TYR A 91 -4.17 -14.55 15.91
CA TYR A 91 -3.50 -15.61 15.17
C TYR A 91 -2.30 -16.15 15.93
N ARG A 92 -2.00 -17.44 15.82
CA ARG A 92 -0.69 -17.99 16.15
C ARG A 92 0.19 -17.95 14.91
N VAL A 93 1.26 -17.17 14.99
CA VAL A 93 2.10 -16.80 13.86
C VAL A 93 3.49 -17.45 14.00
N PRO A 94 3.89 -18.37 13.10
CA PRO A 94 5.27 -18.88 13.03
C PRO A 94 6.29 -17.78 12.74
N ALA A 95 7.52 -17.93 13.23
CA ALA A 95 8.56 -16.90 13.12
C ALA A 95 9.03 -16.56 11.68
N ASP A 96 8.73 -17.38 10.67
CA ASP A 96 8.91 -17.03 9.26
C ASP A 96 7.74 -16.22 8.69
N VAL A 97 6.50 -16.55 9.09
CA VAL A 97 5.30 -15.77 8.79
C VAL A 97 5.39 -14.38 9.42
N LEU A 98 5.85 -14.29 10.68
CA LEU A 98 5.99 -13.01 11.38
C LEU A 98 6.95 -12.06 10.66
N ARG A 99 8.11 -12.56 10.20
CA ARG A 99 9.05 -11.75 9.41
C ARG A 99 8.48 -11.27 8.08
N ARG A 100 7.54 -12.01 7.48
CA ARG A 100 6.82 -11.58 6.26
C ARG A 100 5.76 -10.53 6.56
N VAL A 101 5.10 -10.59 7.72
CA VAL A 101 4.22 -9.51 8.20
C VAL A 101 5.03 -8.24 8.45
N GLU A 102 6.11 -8.33 9.22
CA GLU A 102 6.99 -7.19 9.55
C GLU A 102 7.66 -6.56 8.30
N ALA A 103 7.97 -7.36 7.27
CA ALA A 103 8.49 -6.87 5.99
C ALA A 103 7.42 -6.32 5.03
N GLY A 104 6.12 -6.51 5.35
CA GLY A 104 4.97 -6.05 4.57
C GLY A 104 4.04 -5.11 5.34
N GLU A 105 4.48 -4.57 6.48
CA GLU A 105 3.71 -3.60 7.28
C GLU A 105 3.79 -2.19 6.67
N PRO A 106 2.65 -1.50 6.45
CA PRO A 106 2.62 -0.11 6.03
C PRO A 106 3.48 0.85 6.88
N PRO A 107 4.09 1.89 6.28
CA PRO A 107 5.00 2.80 6.97
C PRO A 107 4.43 3.41 8.26
N GLY A 108 5.20 3.31 9.33
CA GLY A 108 4.86 3.86 10.64
C GLY A 108 4.07 2.91 11.56
N LEU A 109 3.62 1.75 11.09
CA LEU A 109 3.11 0.71 12.01
C LEU A 109 4.27 0.07 12.81
N TYR A 110 3.93 -0.49 13.98
CA TYR A 110 4.86 -1.27 14.79
C TYR A 110 4.14 -2.33 15.63
N ARG A 111 4.82 -3.45 15.91
CA ARG A 111 4.36 -4.49 16.85
C ARG A 111 4.63 -4.08 18.30
N GLY A 112 3.61 -4.16 19.16
CA GLY A 112 3.72 -3.89 20.60
C GLY A 112 2.55 -4.44 21.43
N PRO A 113 2.56 -4.29 22.76
CA PRO A 113 1.61 -4.97 23.64
C PRO A 113 0.19 -4.40 23.57
N VAL A 114 -0.78 -5.28 23.31
CA VAL A 114 -2.22 -5.00 23.27
C VAL A 114 -2.95 -5.78 24.37
N GLU A 115 -3.67 -5.07 25.23
CA GLU A 115 -4.46 -5.62 26.34
C GLU A 115 -5.89 -5.92 25.85
N LEU A 116 -6.29 -7.19 25.94
CA LEU A 116 -7.57 -7.71 25.49
C LEU A 116 -8.61 -7.71 26.63
N ALA A 117 -9.88 -7.63 26.26
CA ALA A 117 -11.02 -7.61 27.18
C ALA A 117 -11.21 -8.93 27.95
N ASP A 118 -10.53 -10.01 27.55
CA ASP A 118 -10.45 -11.29 28.28
C ASP A 118 -9.30 -11.34 29.30
N GLY A 119 -8.54 -10.26 29.45
CA GLY A 119 -7.41 -10.14 30.39
C GLY A 119 -6.06 -10.59 29.84
N ARG A 120 -5.99 -11.14 28.61
CA ARG A 120 -4.70 -11.41 27.95
C ARG A 120 -4.02 -10.10 27.55
N THR A 121 -2.68 -10.11 27.56
CA THR A 121 -1.87 -9.14 26.80
C THR A 121 -1.11 -9.93 25.75
N LEU A 122 -1.29 -9.57 24.48
CA LEU A 122 -0.62 -10.18 23.33
C LEU A 122 0.23 -9.12 22.61
N ASP A 123 1.13 -9.54 21.73
CA ASP A 123 1.63 -8.63 20.71
C ASP A 123 0.50 -8.25 19.75
N GLY A 124 0.53 -7.04 19.22
CA GLY A 124 -0.40 -6.60 18.18
C GLY A 124 0.09 -5.35 17.46
N ILE A 125 -0.55 -5.03 16.34
CA ILE A 125 -0.10 -3.93 15.46
C ILE A 125 -0.66 -2.59 15.96
N LEU A 126 0.23 -1.64 16.17
CA LEU A 126 0.01 -0.30 16.71
C LEU A 126 0.57 0.77 15.76
N TYR A 127 0.21 2.03 15.98
CA TYR A 127 0.65 3.19 15.21
C TYR A 127 0.98 4.37 16.14
N PRO A 128 2.05 5.14 15.92
CA PRO A 128 2.44 6.26 16.78
C PRO A 128 1.36 7.35 16.85
N ARG A 129 1.10 7.84 18.06
CA ARG A 129 -0.01 8.77 18.35
C ARG A 129 0.18 10.12 17.67
N GLU A 130 1.42 10.54 17.55
CA GLU A 130 1.91 11.83 17.06
C GLU A 130 1.86 11.88 15.51
N LEU A 131 1.76 10.70 14.89
CA LEU A 131 1.45 10.51 13.48
C LEU A 131 -0.07 10.35 13.25
N ALA A 132 -0.85 9.92 14.24
CA ALA A 132 -2.31 9.82 14.14
C ALA A 132 -3.03 11.16 14.39
N GLU A 133 -2.85 11.74 15.57
CA GLU A 133 -3.66 12.87 16.06
C GLU A 133 -3.39 14.13 15.23
N GLY A 134 -4.47 14.70 14.67
CA GLY A 134 -4.42 15.90 13.84
C GLY A 134 -3.95 15.71 12.38
N ARG A 135 -3.49 14.50 12.01
CA ARG A 135 -3.11 14.14 10.62
C ARG A 135 -4.12 13.21 9.94
N HIS A 136 -4.78 12.37 10.73
CA HIS A 136 -5.64 11.29 10.24
C HIS A 136 -7.05 11.37 10.84
N LEU A 137 -8.03 10.77 10.16
CA LEU A 137 -9.42 10.79 10.59
C LEU A 137 -9.60 9.87 11.80
N ASP A 138 -10.09 10.37 12.94
CA ASP A 138 -10.45 9.50 14.06
C ASP A 138 -11.69 8.66 13.71
N ILE A 139 -11.54 7.34 13.82
CA ILE A 139 -12.57 6.32 13.55
C ILE A 139 -12.90 5.49 14.79
N SER A 140 -12.51 5.94 15.98
CA SER A 140 -12.75 5.27 17.26
C SER A 140 -14.24 5.04 17.50
N ALA A 141 -15.10 5.96 17.03
CA ALA A 141 -16.56 5.86 17.13
C ALA A 141 -17.16 4.59 16.47
N TYR A 142 -16.45 3.99 15.51
CA TYR A 142 -16.86 2.74 14.85
C TYR A 142 -16.39 1.48 15.58
N GLY A 143 -15.43 1.58 16.52
CA GLY A 143 -14.98 0.47 17.35
C GLY A 143 -14.19 -0.66 16.62
N GLY A 144 -13.70 -0.42 15.41
CA GLY A 144 -12.89 -1.36 14.64
C GLY A 144 -12.87 -1.05 13.14
N TRP A 145 -11.83 -1.51 12.43
CA TRP A 145 -11.63 -1.19 11.01
C TRP A 145 -12.81 -1.61 10.13
N ARG A 146 -13.24 -2.88 10.17
CA ARG A 146 -14.38 -3.40 9.39
C ARG A 146 -15.69 -2.62 9.59
N ALA A 147 -15.89 -2.07 10.80
CA ALA A 147 -17.10 -1.32 11.13
C ALA A 147 -17.04 0.13 10.63
N TYR A 148 -15.83 0.71 10.58
CA TYR A 148 -15.60 1.97 9.90
C TYR A 148 -15.78 1.81 8.40
N THR A 149 -15.08 0.86 7.79
CA THR A 149 -15.07 0.70 6.33
C THR A 149 -16.43 0.33 5.77
N ALA A 150 -17.17 -0.61 6.39
CA ALA A 150 -18.54 -0.94 5.98
C ALA A 150 -19.54 0.23 6.13
N ALA A 151 -19.19 1.28 6.90
CA ALA A 151 -19.99 2.50 7.04
C ALA A 151 -19.53 3.64 6.11
N ARG A 152 -18.37 3.52 5.43
CA ARG A 152 -17.93 4.48 4.42
C ARG A 152 -18.85 4.37 3.19
N PRO A 153 -19.41 5.48 2.66
CA PRO A 153 -20.04 5.44 1.36
C PRO A 153 -18.99 5.13 0.30
N ARG A 154 -19.20 4.08 -0.53
CA ARG A 154 -18.37 3.84 -1.71
C ARG A 154 -18.40 5.11 -2.58
N PRO A 155 -17.27 5.58 -3.14
CA PRO A 155 -17.27 6.71 -4.08
C PRO A 155 -18.31 6.50 -5.17
N ALA A 156 -18.94 7.57 -5.66
CA ALA A 156 -19.81 7.48 -6.83
C ALA A 156 -18.98 7.08 -8.08
N ARG A 157 -19.64 6.52 -9.10
CA ARG A 157 -19.07 6.36 -10.44
C ARG A 157 -19.64 7.47 -11.32
N ALA A 158 -18.80 8.16 -12.08
CA ALA A 158 -19.15 9.34 -12.86
C ALA A 158 -18.71 9.23 -14.32
N GLY A 159 -19.48 9.85 -15.23
CA GLY A 159 -19.25 9.78 -16.67
C GLY A 159 -19.46 8.39 -17.28
N THR A 160 -19.20 8.26 -18.58
CA THR A 160 -19.27 6.98 -19.31
C THR A 160 -18.10 6.06 -19.00
N ALA A 161 -16.93 6.63 -18.67
CA ALA A 161 -15.74 5.88 -18.26
C ALA A 161 -15.76 5.41 -16.79
N GLY A 162 -16.85 5.66 -16.06
CA GLY A 162 -17.02 5.15 -14.69
C GLY A 162 -15.98 5.64 -13.68
N THR A 163 -15.43 6.85 -13.85
CA THR A 163 -14.38 7.37 -12.97
C THR A 163 -14.89 7.60 -11.55
N TRP A 164 -14.01 7.43 -10.55
CA TRP A 164 -14.38 7.53 -9.14
C TRP A 164 -13.44 8.34 -8.27
N SER A 165 -12.23 8.64 -8.75
CA SER A 165 -11.33 9.61 -8.15
C SER A 165 -10.48 10.29 -9.22
N TRP A 166 -10.10 11.54 -8.98
CA TRP A 166 -8.93 12.14 -9.62
C TRP A 166 -7.71 11.67 -8.82
N HIS A 167 -6.84 10.86 -9.40
CA HIS A 167 -5.72 10.29 -8.66
C HIS A 167 -4.60 11.30 -8.45
N HIS A 168 -4.08 11.85 -9.56
CA HIS A 168 -2.96 12.77 -9.56
C HIS A 168 -3.00 13.71 -10.77
N SER A 169 -2.22 14.79 -10.70
CA SER A 169 -1.90 15.63 -11.86
C SER A 169 -0.40 15.47 -12.14
N GLY A 170 -0.04 14.97 -13.32
CA GLY A 170 1.36 14.78 -13.71
C GLY A 170 1.90 15.96 -14.50
N VAL A 171 3.17 16.30 -14.30
CA VAL A 171 3.86 17.31 -15.10
C VAL A 171 5.33 16.91 -15.32
N VAL A 172 5.77 17.02 -16.57
CA VAL A 172 7.17 16.74 -16.92
C VAL A 172 8.07 17.92 -16.51
N VAL A 173 9.22 17.60 -15.94
CA VAL A 173 10.23 18.56 -15.48
C VAL A 173 11.61 18.27 -16.10
N PRO A 174 12.43 19.30 -16.38
CA PRO A 174 13.74 19.11 -17.01
C PRO A 174 14.80 18.59 -16.03
N ASP A 175 14.56 18.74 -14.72
CA ASP A 175 15.38 18.22 -13.63
C ASP A 175 14.41 17.79 -12.51
N LEU A 176 14.34 16.48 -12.26
CA LEU A 176 13.44 15.89 -11.26
C LEU A 176 13.87 16.24 -9.83
N GLY A 177 15.18 16.22 -9.55
CA GLY A 177 15.71 16.51 -8.23
C GLY A 177 15.46 17.96 -7.82
N ALA A 178 15.75 18.91 -8.72
CA ALA A 178 15.49 20.32 -8.49
C ALA A 178 13.99 20.63 -8.36
N ALA A 179 13.13 19.96 -9.14
CA ALA A 179 11.68 20.11 -9.04
C ALA A 179 11.13 19.58 -7.72
N VAL A 180 11.53 18.38 -7.28
CA VAL A 180 11.14 17.79 -5.99
C VAL A 180 11.62 18.68 -4.84
N ASP A 181 12.88 19.12 -4.86
CA ASP A 181 13.43 20.03 -3.84
C ASP A 181 12.65 21.35 -3.74
N PHE A 182 12.22 21.92 -4.87
CA PHE A 182 11.40 23.13 -4.89
C PHE A 182 10.02 22.89 -4.27
N HIS A 183 9.29 21.86 -4.71
CA HIS A 183 7.93 21.58 -4.21
C HIS A 183 7.93 21.24 -2.72
N ARG A 184 8.96 20.53 -2.23
CA ARG A 184 9.14 20.25 -0.80
C ARG A 184 9.48 21.50 0.01
N ARG A 185 10.55 22.22 -0.36
CA ARG A 185 11.08 23.32 0.47
C ARG A 185 10.30 24.62 0.37
N VAL A 186 9.64 24.89 -0.76
CA VAL A 186 8.94 26.16 -1.03
C VAL A 186 7.43 26.02 -0.94
N LEU A 187 6.88 24.88 -1.37
CA LEU A 187 5.42 24.65 -1.41
C LEU A 187 4.93 23.64 -0.35
N GLY A 188 5.83 23.08 0.46
CA GLY A 188 5.49 22.24 1.61
C GLY A 188 4.93 20.85 1.26
N PHE A 189 5.17 20.34 0.05
CA PHE A 189 4.76 18.98 -0.32
C PHE A 189 5.64 17.93 0.37
N GLU A 190 5.05 16.78 0.68
CA GLU A 190 5.73 15.59 1.20
C GLU A 190 5.85 14.55 0.07
N VAL A 191 6.97 13.81 0.00
CA VAL A 191 7.15 12.73 -1.00
C VAL A 191 6.35 11.52 -0.54
N ALA A 192 5.55 10.96 -1.44
CA ALA A 192 4.70 9.79 -1.18
C ALA A 192 5.14 8.53 -1.93
N PHE A 193 5.78 8.67 -3.10
CA PHE A 193 6.26 7.55 -3.92
C PHE A 193 7.38 8.02 -4.87
N GLU A 194 8.34 7.14 -5.17
CA GLU A 194 9.43 7.37 -6.12
C GLU A 194 9.62 6.11 -6.99
N ALA A 195 9.65 6.26 -8.32
CA ALA A 195 9.95 5.18 -9.26
C ALA A 195 11.00 5.65 -10.28
N LEU A 196 12.19 5.06 -10.19
CA LEU A 196 13.38 5.49 -10.94
C LEU A 196 13.86 4.39 -11.89
N GLY A 197 14.36 4.76 -13.06
CA GLY A 197 14.95 3.85 -14.04
C GLY A 197 13.95 3.04 -14.87
N MET A 198 12.69 3.46 -14.98
CA MET A 198 11.69 2.75 -15.77
C MET A 198 11.99 2.83 -17.28
N THR A 199 11.82 1.71 -18.00
CA THR A 199 12.02 1.61 -19.46
C THR A 199 10.83 0.96 -20.17
N ASP A 200 10.62 -0.33 -19.96
CA ASP A 200 9.79 -1.15 -20.86
C ASP A 200 8.29 -0.86 -20.64
N LEU A 201 7.88 -0.69 -19.39
CA LEU A 201 6.53 -0.29 -19.01
C LEU A 201 6.16 1.09 -19.58
N ILE A 202 7.03 2.08 -19.40
CA ILE A 202 6.76 3.45 -19.87
C ILE A 202 6.87 3.57 -21.41
N SER A 203 7.74 2.77 -22.04
CA SER A 203 7.77 2.59 -23.50
C SER A 203 6.45 2.02 -24.04
N GLY A 204 5.85 1.05 -23.34
CA GLY A 204 4.55 0.47 -23.67
C GLY A 204 3.40 1.46 -23.50
N LEU A 205 3.32 2.12 -22.35
CA LEU A 205 2.24 3.06 -21.99
C LEU A 205 2.11 4.23 -22.98
N LEU A 206 3.24 4.76 -23.46
CA LEU A 206 3.31 5.87 -24.41
C LEU A 206 3.49 5.45 -25.88
N GLY A 207 3.75 4.16 -26.15
CA GLY A 207 4.00 3.65 -27.50
C GLY A 207 5.33 4.07 -28.13
N ILE A 208 6.33 4.44 -27.30
CA ILE A 208 7.63 4.98 -27.73
C ILE A 208 8.73 3.97 -27.37
N PRO A 209 9.30 3.23 -28.33
CA PRO A 209 10.34 2.23 -28.04
C PRO A 209 11.63 2.84 -27.48
N GLY A 210 12.10 2.32 -26.35
CA GLY A 210 13.36 2.73 -25.73
C GLY A 210 13.25 3.99 -24.86
N LEU A 211 12.03 4.47 -24.58
CA LEU A 211 11.78 5.60 -23.71
C LEU A 211 12.16 5.26 -22.26
N GLY A 212 12.92 6.14 -21.61
CA GLY A 212 13.23 6.04 -20.19
C GLY A 212 12.47 7.08 -19.37
N CYS A 213 12.08 6.76 -18.13
CA CYS A 213 11.45 7.71 -17.21
C CYS A 213 11.88 7.50 -15.75
N ASP A 214 11.99 8.60 -15.02
CA ASP A 214 11.93 8.65 -13.55
C ASP A 214 10.69 9.47 -13.15
N LEU A 215 10.02 9.11 -12.07
CA LEU A 215 8.96 9.93 -11.48
C LEU A 215 9.02 9.95 -9.94
N VAL A 216 8.49 11.04 -9.38
CA VAL A 216 8.25 11.20 -7.94
C VAL A 216 6.85 11.77 -7.74
N GLN A 217 6.02 11.08 -6.97
CA GLN A 217 4.74 11.60 -6.52
C GLN A 217 4.89 12.31 -5.18
N CYS A 218 4.42 13.55 -5.15
CA CYS A 218 4.39 14.43 -4.01
C CYS A 218 2.93 14.69 -3.59
N VAL A 219 2.63 14.69 -2.30
CA VAL A 219 1.28 15.01 -1.77
C VAL A 219 1.35 16.29 -0.95
N SER A 220 0.36 17.17 -1.12
CA SER A 220 0.21 18.35 -0.25
C SER A 220 -0.43 17.95 1.08
N PRO A 221 0.24 18.16 2.24
CA PRO A 221 -0.33 17.85 3.55
C PRO A 221 -1.49 18.79 3.95
N VAL A 222 -1.78 19.83 3.15
CA VAL A 222 -2.87 20.80 3.40
C VAL A 222 -4.14 20.45 2.62
N SER A 223 -4.01 19.92 1.41
CA SER A 223 -5.16 19.66 0.52
C SER A 223 -5.33 18.21 0.09
N GLY A 224 -4.37 17.32 0.40
CA GLY A 224 -4.34 15.94 -0.09
C GLY A 224 -4.05 15.79 -1.58
N VAL A 225 -3.86 16.89 -2.33
CA VAL A 225 -3.62 16.86 -3.78
C VAL A 225 -2.27 16.19 -4.07
N ARG A 226 -2.31 15.18 -4.94
CA ARG A 226 -1.16 14.46 -5.46
C ARG A 226 -0.66 15.10 -6.77
N LEU A 227 0.59 15.52 -6.76
CA LEU A 227 1.34 16.06 -7.90
C LEU A 227 2.40 15.04 -8.28
N GLU A 228 2.41 14.58 -9.52
CA GLU A 228 3.47 13.74 -10.05
C GLU A 228 4.46 14.57 -10.87
N LEU A 229 5.74 14.42 -10.57
CA LEU A 229 6.84 15.06 -11.27
C LEU A 229 7.57 13.97 -12.07
N LEU A 230 7.58 14.09 -13.39
CA LEU A 230 8.18 13.11 -14.30
C LEU A 230 9.41 13.70 -15.00
N SER A 231 10.42 12.88 -15.29
CA SER A 231 11.54 13.28 -16.15
C SER A 231 11.89 12.16 -17.12
N PHE A 232 11.82 12.47 -18.41
CA PHE A 232 11.96 11.51 -19.50
C PHE A 232 13.33 11.58 -20.17
N ARG A 233 13.80 10.43 -20.64
CA ARG A 233 15.06 10.22 -21.36
C ARG A 233 14.78 9.57 -22.70
N ASP A 234 15.73 9.74 -23.63
CA ASP A 234 15.77 9.04 -24.91
C ASP A 234 14.53 9.27 -25.81
N VAL A 235 13.79 10.37 -25.56
CA VAL A 235 12.62 10.81 -26.34
C VAL A 235 13.02 11.04 -27.80
N PRO A 236 12.42 10.30 -28.78
CA PRO A 236 12.79 10.44 -30.18
C PRO A 236 12.51 11.83 -30.77
N ALA A 237 13.37 12.26 -31.69
CA ALA A 237 13.17 13.48 -32.45
C ALA A 237 11.92 13.35 -33.35
N GLY A 238 10.96 14.27 -33.19
CA GLY A 238 9.68 14.25 -33.91
C GLY A 238 8.51 13.61 -33.14
N THR A 239 8.73 13.11 -31.92
CA THR A 239 7.65 12.76 -30.98
C THR A 239 6.71 13.95 -30.77
N ASP A 240 5.39 13.70 -30.72
CA ASP A 240 4.37 14.76 -30.68
C ASP A 240 4.59 15.73 -29.50
N PRO A 241 4.62 17.06 -29.72
CA PRO A 241 4.90 18.05 -28.68
C PRO A 241 3.80 18.14 -27.59
N ARG A 242 2.66 17.46 -27.76
CA ARG A 242 1.55 17.41 -26.79
C ARG A 242 1.60 16.18 -25.88
N LEU A 243 2.49 15.23 -26.13
CA LEU A 243 2.68 14.09 -25.24
C LEU A 243 3.37 14.54 -23.94
N PRO A 244 3.00 13.99 -22.77
CA PRO A 244 3.63 14.26 -21.48
C PRO A 244 4.99 13.56 -21.37
N VAL A 245 5.88 13.82 -22.34
CA VAL A 245 7.31 13.48 -22.32
C VAL A 245 8.20 14.72 -22.42
N TRP A 246 7.59 15.90 -22.61
CA TRP A 246 8.27 17.18 -22.80
C TRP A 246 8.06 18.12 -21.60
N PRO A 247 9.13 18.74 -21.04
CA PRO A 247 9.02 19.63 -19.88
C PRO A 247 7.92 20.69 -19.99
N GLY A 248 7.08 20.78 -18.96
CA GLY A 248 5.92 21.67 -18.91
C GLY A 248 4.63 21.11 -19.52
N VAL A 249 4.68 19.98 -20.24
CA VAL A 249 3.48 19.23 -20.62
C VAL A 249 2.98 18.41 -19.41
N ALA A 250 1.67 18.30 -19.29
CA ALA A 250 0.98 17.74 -18.14
C ALA A 250 -0.17 16.82 -18.53
N HIS A 251 -0.52 15.89 -17.66
CA HIS A 251 -1.66 14.98 -17.79
C HIS A 251 -2.46 14.92 -16.48
N THR A 252 -3.64 14.29 -16.54
CA THR A 252 -4.52 14.10 -15.37
C THR A 252 -4.92 12.64 -15.29
N ALA A 253 -4.72 12.01 -14.14
CA ALA A 253 -5.02 10.59 -13.95
C ALA A 253 -6.32 10.37 -13.16
N HIS A 254 -7.12 9.39 -13.57
CA HIS A 254 -8.43 9.11 -13.01
C HIS A 254 -8.58 7.62 -12.69
N LEU A 255 -9.04 7.30 -11.48
CA LEU A 255 -9.26 5.93 -11.06
C LEU A 255 -10.62 5.41 -11.58
N VAL A 256 -10.63 4.17 -12.08
CA VAL A 256 -11.80 3.45 -12.61
C VAL A 256 -11.97 2.07 -11.94
N ASP A 257 -13.13 1.41 -12.09
CA ASP A 257 -13.36 0.05 -11.58
C ASP A 257 -12.92 -1.06 -12.57
N ASP A 258 -12.87 -0.71 -13.86
CA ASP A 258 -12.70 -1.62 -14.99
C ASP A 258 -12.08 -0.78 -16.12
N LEU A 259 -10.80 -1.03 -16.44
CA LEU A 259 -10.07 -0.23 -17.43
C LEU A 259 -10.59 -0.45 -18.85
N ASP A 260 -11.02 -1.66 -19.19
CA ASP A 260 -11.45 -2.01 -20.54
C ASP A 260 -12.81 -1.34 -20.85
N ALA A 261 -13.76 -1.39 -19.91
CA ALA A 261 -15.02 -0.66 -20.01
C ALA A 261 -14.81 0.87 -19.99
N ALA A 262 -13.82 1.36 -19.23
CA ALA A 262 -13.48 2.79 -19.21
C ALA A 262 -12.87 3.26 -20.53
N LEU A 263 -12.02 2.45 -21.16
CA LEU A 263 -11.42 2.69 -22.47
C LEU A 263 -12.49 2.67 -23.58
N ASP A 264 -13.39 1.68 -23.58
CA ASP A 264 -14.55 1.67 -24.50
C ASP A 264 -15.42 2.93 -24.33
N GLY A 265 -15.66 3.35 -23.08
CA GLY A 265 -16.40 4.57 -22.75
C GLY A 265 -15.72 5.88 -23.15
N LEU A 266 -14.38 5.89 -23.25
CA LEU A 266 -13.55 7.02 -23.69
C LEU A 266 -13.41 7.07 -25.22
N VAL A 267 -13.15 5.93 -25.85
CA VAL A 267 -13.03 5.82 -27.32
C VAL A 267 -14.39 6.04 -27.98
N GLY A 268 -15.48 5.53 -27.39
CA GLY A 268 -16.86 5.84 -27.80
C GLY A 268 -17.22 7.34 -27.69
N ALA A 269 -16.49 8.12 -26.88
CA ALA A 269 -16.61 9.57 -26.78
C ALA A 269 -15.65 10.34 -27.72
N GLY A 270 -14.91 9.64 -28.59
CA GLY A 270 -13.98 10.24 -29.55
C GLY A 270 -12.56 10.49 -29.02
N GLY A 271 -12.19 9.86 -27.90
CA GLY A 271 -10.79 9.76 -27.48
C GLY A 271 -10.03 8.65 -28.22
N GLU A 272 -8.71 8.60 -28.04
CA GLU A 272 -7.83 7.63 -28.69
C GLU A 272 -6.80 7.08 -27.69
N LEU A 273 -6.58 5.77 -27.62
CA LEU A 273 -5.48 5.17 -26.86
C LEU A 273 -4.13 5.60 -27.48
N ILE A 274 -3.13 5.92 -26.65
CA ILE A 274 -1.82 6.42 -27.12
C ILE A 274 -0.84 5.26 -27.37
N GLY A 275 -0.50 4.51 -26.32
CA GLY A 275 0.34 3.33 -26.38
C GLY A 275 -0.46 2.05 -26.16
N GLN A 276 -0.18 1.34 -25.08
CA GLN A 276 -0.85 0.10 -24.68
C GLN A 276 -1.26 0.15 -23.20
N VAL A 277 -2.26 -0.66 -22.83
CA VAL A 277 -2.53 -0.97 -21.42
C VAL A 277 -1.28 -1.60 -20.82
N THR A 278 -0.82 -1.07 -19.69
CA THR A 278 0.42 -1.47 -19.03
C THR A 278 0.13 -1.90 -17.59
N GLU A 279 0.70 -3.04 -17.20
CA GLU A 279 0.61 -3.59 -15.84
C GLU A 279 1.72 -2.99 -14.97
N PHE A 280 1.35 -2.24 -13.93
CA PHE A 280 2.25 -1.76 -12.88
C PHE A 280 2.04 -2.55 -11.58
N SER A 281 2.91 -2.35 -10.58
CA SER A 281 2.76 -2.96 -9.25
C SER A 281 1.47 -2.53 -8.53
N GLU A 282 0.96 -1.35 -8.89
CA GLU A 282 -0.17 -0.65 -8.29
C GLU A 282 -1.50 -0.99 -8.97
N GLY A 283 -1.48 -1.43 -10.24
CA GLY A 283 -2.67 -1.68 -11.05
C GLY A 283 -2.41 -1.55 -12.55
N ARG A 284 -3.49 -1.57 -13.36
CA ARG A 284 -3.42 -1.40 -14.82
C ARG A 284 -3.55 0.08 -15.17
N ALA A 285 -2.73 0.60 -16.07
CA ALA A 285 -2.81 1.99 -16.53
C ALA A 285 -2.80 2.13 -18.06
N ALA A 286 -3.45 3.18 -18.58
CA ALA A 286 -3.48 3.52 -20.00
C ALA A 286 -3.52 5.04 -20.24
N TYR A 287 -2.64 5.55 -21.10
CA TYR A 287 -2.65 6.94 -21.56
C TYR A 287 -3.53 7.12 -22.80
N CYS A 288 -4.41 8.12 -22.77
CA CYS A 288 -5.39 8.39 -23.81
C CYS A 288 -5.40 9.87 -24.23
N TRP A 289 -5.54 10.13 -25.54
CA TRP A 289 -5.92 11.43 -26.05
C TRP A 289 -7.40 11.70 -25.76
N THR A 290 -7.70 12.91 -25.28
CA THR A 290 -9.06 13.47 -25.35
C THR A 290 -9.37 13.98 -26.77
N PRO A 291 -10.65 14.18 -27.13
CA PRO A 291 -11.04 14.88 -28.37
C PRO A 291 -10.36 16.26 -28.54
N SER A 292 -10.04 16.93 -27.42
CA SER A 292 -9.31 18.20 -27.37
C SER A 292 -7.79 18.08 -27.47
N ARG A 293 -7.24 16.87 -27.64
CA ARG A 293 -5.79 16.57 -27.72
C ARG A 293 -4.98 17.00 -26.49
N THR A 294 -5.60 16.90 -25.32
CA THR A 294 -4.90 16.74 -24.03
C THR A 294 -4.72 15.25 -23.74
N VAL A 295 -3.79 14.89 -22.85
CA VAL A 295 -3.65 13.51 -22.36
C VAL A 295 -4.37 13.35 -21.03
N VAL A 296 -5.14 12.26 -20.91
CA VAL A 296 -5.65 11.74 -19.64
C VAL A 296 -5.09 10.34 -19.43
N GLU A 297 -4.87 9.99 -18.18
CA GLU A 297 -4.53 8.65 -17.75
C GLU A 297 -5.75 8.01 -17.08
N LEU A 298 -5.99 6.74 -17.37
CA LEU A 298 -6.97 5.91 -16.69
C LEU A 298 -6.22 4.80 -15.94
N GLU A 299 -6.49 4.66 -14.64
CA GLU A 299 -5.89 3.63 -13.79
C GLU A 299 -6.99 2.73 -13.19
N GLU A 300 -6.91 1.43 -13.44
CA GLU A 300 -7.64 0.43 -12.65
C GLU A 300 -6.74 0.03 -11.48
N GLN A 301 -6.90 0.78 -10.39
CA GLN A 301 -6.50 0.36 -9.05
C GLN A 301 -7.75 -0.14 -8.30
N PRO A 302 -7.60 -1.07 -7.34
CA PRO A 302 -8.71 -1.43 -6.47
C PRO A 302 -9.29 -0.21 -5.75
N CYS A 303 -10.56 0.10 -6.03
CA CYS A 303 -11.35 0.95 -5.14
C CYS A 303 -11.27 0.34 -3.73
N PRO A 304 -10.87 1.07 -2.66
CA PRO A 304 -10.65 0.46 -1.35
C PRO A 304 -11.90 -0.23 -0.78
N ASP A 305 -11.96 -1.55 -0.99
CA ASP A 305 -12.99 -2.45 -0.49
C ASP A 305 -12.92 -2.54 1.05
N HIS A 306 -14.06 -2.91 1.65
CA HIS A 306 -14.37 -2.66 3.06
C HIS A 306 -13.61 -3.56 4.07
#